data_AF-A0A761PDJ3-F1
#
_entry.id   AF-A0A761PDJ3-F1
#
_cell.length_a   1.000
_cell.length_b   1.000
_cell.length_c   1.000
_cell.angle_alpha   90.00
_cell.angle_beta   90.00
_cell.angle_gamma   90.00
#
_symmetry.space_group_name_H-M   'P 1'
#
loop_
_entity.id
_entity.type
_entity.pdbx_description
1 polymer ?
#
loop_
_entity_poly.entity_id
_entity_poly.type
_entity_poly.pdbx_seq_one_letter_code
_entity_poly.pdbx_strand_id
1 'polypeptide(L)'
;MNILDRVIAPFAPQRALNRALARKRLAALEGISNLGYDRHGASTHKKSLRGWFSRAGSPDDDITKNVGKLRERSRDLFMGNPLATGAIKTIRTNVVGSGLKLNANIDAEFLGLTPAEARAWEKHTEREFRLWADSVNCDASRMCTFGQLQSLVQMSALSSGDVFATLPVIKRKGVIYDLCVYLIEGDRVCNPDNVFIPDMYGGIELGEYSDPVAYWIAKHHPASTSVFTQRKWERIPAYGKSTGRRNVLHVMQDWERPGQRRGVPVLAPVIEALKQLGRYTDAELVAAVVSGLFTVFVKTEAPEGSVGEGGIPAYEQIDNYDENTVEMGSGSVVSLAEGESVETANPGRPNTAFDGFVVAICRQIGAALELPYELLVKHFTASYSASRAALLEAWKMFRMRREWMVLSFCQPIYEEWLSEAVAKGRVIAPGFFYGPEYKAAWCGAQWYGPSQGQLDPLKEVKAAKMRVEETFSTREKEAAEMSGLNWEEAAQISGREEATRRDLKLASTPDVPEKPDEEELNV
;
A
#
# COMPACT_ATOMS: atom_id res chain seq x y z
N MET A 1 -11.84 50.55 18.54
CA MET A 1 -12.34 51.92 18.30
C MET A 1 -11.22 52.89 18.57
N ASN A 2 -10.94 53.81 17.65
CA ASN A 2 -9.90 54.83 17.85
C ASN A 2 -10.40 55.89 18.87
N ILE A 3 -9.50 56.68 19.44
CA ILE A 3 -9.74 57.76 20.41
C ILE A 3 -10.89 58.66 19.95
N LEU A 4 -10.91 59.08 18.68
CA LEU A 4 -12.01 59.87 18.10
C LEU A 4 -13.38 59.17 18.14
N ASP A 5 -13.46 57.86 17.91
CA ASP A 5 -14.75 57.15 17.99
C ASP A 5 -15.21 57.00 19.45
N ARG A 6 -14.25 56.84 20.38
CA ARG A 6 -14.53 56.78 21.82
C ARG A 6 -15.03 58.11 22.37
N VAL A 7 -14.55 59.23 21.81
CA VAL A 7 -15.03 60.58 22.15
C VAL A 7 -16.40 60.88 21.56
N ILE A 8 -16.72 60.37 20.36
CA ILE A 8 -18.02 60.61 19.71
C ILE A 8 -19.12 59.70 20.29
N ALA A 9 -18.77 58.50 20.76
CA ALA A 9 -19.73 57.49 21.21
C ALA A 9 -20.74 57.94 22.29
N PRO A 10 -20.37 58.74 23.33
CA PRO A 10 -21.31 59.19 24.34
C PRO A 10 -22.34 60.20 23.83
N PHE A 11 -21.98 60.99 22.80
CA PHE A 11 -22.81 62.09 22.30
C PHE A 11 -23.57 61.74 21.01
N ALA A 12 -23.03 60.83 20.19
CA ALA A 12 -23.62 60.40 18.93
C ALA A 12 -23.23 58.93 18.59
N PRO A 13 -23.80 57.94 19.31
CA PRO A 13 -23.40 56.54 19.20
C PRO A 13 -23.58 55.98 17.78
N GLN A 14 -24.66 56.36 17.07
CA GLN A 14 -24.90 55.93 15.69
C GLN A 14 -23.79 56.41 14.73
N ARG A 15 -23.30 57.65 14.91
CA ARG A 15 -22.22 58.22 14.08
C ARG A 15 -20.86 57.59 14.40
N ALA A 16 -20.58 57.31 15.68
CA ALA A 16 -19.38 56.59 16.09
C ALA A 16 -19.34 55.16 15.52
N LEU A 17 -20.47 54.44 15.56
CA LEU A 17 -20.59 53.10 14.99
C LEU A 17 -20.42 53.12 13.46
N ASN A 18 -21.08 54.04 12.76
CA ASN A 18 -20.98 54.16 11.31
C ASN A 18 -19.56 54.51 10.86
N ARG A 19 -18.85 55.38 11.59
CA ARG A 19 -17.42 55.68 11.32
C ARG A 19 -16.51 54.48 11.58
N ALA A 20 -16.74 53.72 12.65
CA ALA A 20 -15.97 52.52 12.94
C ALA A 20 -16.18 51.44 11.86
N LEU A 21 -17.42 51.27 11.38
CA LEU A 21 -17.76 50.37 10.27
C LEU A 21 -17.15 50.84 8.94
N ALA A 22 -17.27 52.13 8.61
CA ALA A 22 -16.69 52.72 7.41
C ALA A 22 -15.16 52.57 7.39
N ARG A 23 -14.49 52.74 8.54
CA ARG A 23 -13.05 52.49 8.67
C ARG A 23 -12.67 51.02 8.55
N LYS A 24 -13.45 50.08 9.11
CA LYS A 24 -13.23 48.65 8.87
C LYS A 24 -13.37 48.30 7.39
N ARG A 25 -14.31 48.92 6.67
CA ARG A 25 -14.47 48.77 5.22
C ARG A 25 -13.33 49.41 4.43
N LEU A 26 -12.89 50.60 4.81
CA LEU A 26 -11.73 51.28 4.21
C LEU A 26 -10.44 50.51 4.45
N ALA A 27 -10.18 50.01 5.66
CA ALA A 27 -9.03 49.16 5.95
C ALA A 27 -9.08 47.83 5.19
N ALA A 28 -10.28 47.28 4.95
CA ALA A 28 -10.47 46.11 4.08
C ALA A 28 -10.29 46.43 2.58
N LEU A 29 -10.39 47.71 2.18
CA LEU A 29 -10.13 48.21 0.83
C LEU A 29 -8.66 48.66 0.65
N GLU A 30 -8.01 49.19 1.69
CA GLU A 30 -6.60 49.61 1.71
C GLU A 30 -5.66 48.43 1.96
N GLY A 31 -6.09 47.41 2.71
CA GLY A 31 -5.42 46.11 2.83
C GLY A 31 -5.49 45.26 1.56
N ILE A 32 -6.04 45.81 0.47
CA ILE A 32 -5.93 45.27 -0.88
C ILE A 32 -4.56 45.67 -1.45
N SER A 33 -3.48 45.13 -0.88
CA SER A 33 -2.26 44.95 -1.67
C SER A 33 -2.55 43.84 -2.68
N ASN A 34 -2.78 44.19 -3.94
CA ASN A 34 -3.07 43.25 -5.04
C ASN A 34 -1.82 42.46 -5.47
N LEU A 35 -1.22 41.62 -4.63
CA LEU A 35 0.04 40.94 -4.99
C LEU A 35 0.14 39.50 -4.46
N GLY A 36 -0.13 38.53 -5.35
CA GLY A 36 0.38 37.15 -5.24
C GLY A 36 -0.59 36.09 -4.70
N TYR A 37 -0.03 35.08 -4.02
CA TYR A 37 -0.76 33.91 -3.52
C TYR A 37 -1.82 34.25 -2.45
N ASP A 38 -1.76 35.44 -1.86
CA ASP A 38 -2.70 35.99 -0.87
C ASP A 38 -4.14 36.14 -1.40
N ARG A 39 -4.35 36.18 -2.73
CA ARG A 39 -5.67 36.14 -3.39
C ARG A 39 -6.04 34.79 -4.00
N HIS A 40 -5.11 33.84 -4.00
CA HIS A 40 -5.30 32.47 -4.51
C HIS A 40 -5.35 31.46 -3.36
N GLY A 41 -4.44 30.50 -3.32
CA GLY A 41 -4.45 29.41 -2.34
C GLY A 41 -4.27 29.87 -0.88
N ALA A 42 -3.59 31.00 -0.64
CA ALA A 42 -3.36 31.53 0.71
C ALA A 42 -4.43 32.55 1.15
N SER A 43 -5.49 32.75 0.35
CA SER A 43 -6.49 33.76 0.65
C SER A 43 -7.38 33.39 1.84
N THR A 44 -7.34 34.20 2.89
CA THR A 44 -8.24 34.10 4.05
C THR A 44 -9.56 34.87 3.89
N HIS A 45 -9.73 35.63 2.80
CA HIS A 45 -10.89 36.49 2.59
C HIS A 45 -11.83 36.03 1.46
N LYS A 46 -11.31 35.30 0.46
CA LYS A 46 -12.07 34.66 -0.62
C LYS A 46 -13.17 33.79 -0.03
N LYS A 47 -14.41 34.00 -0.49
CA LYS A 47 -15.61 33.33 0.05
C LYS A 47 -15.48 31.80 0.03
N SER A 48 -14.90 31.23 -1.03
CA SER A 48 -14.71 29.78 -1.17
C SER A 48 -13.68 29.18 -0.22
N LEU A 49 -12.81 30.00 0.37
CA LEU A 49 -11.77 29.55 1.32
C LEU A 49 -12.07 29.99 2.76
N ARG A 50 -13.16 30.74 2.96
CA ARG A 50 -13.56 31.21 4.28
C ARG A 50 -14.02 30.03 5.12
N GLY A 51 -13.39 29.82 6.28
CA GLY A 51 -13.62 28.65 7.14
C GLY A 51 -12.59 27.53 6.94
N TRP A 52 -11.71 27.64 5.94
CA TRP A 52 -10.54 26.77 5.82
C TRP A 52 -9.44 27.25 6.78
N PHE A 53 -9.38 26.65 7.95
CA PHE A 53 -8.36 26.96 8.96
C PHE A 53 -7.15 26.03 8.81
N SER A 54 -6.12 26.46 8.09
CA SER A 54 -4.83 25.75 8.00
C SER A 54 -3.79 26.39 8.92
N ARG A 55 -2.96 25.58 9.57
CA ARG A 55 -1.78 26.02 10.32
C ARG A 55 -0.57 25.23 9.86
N ALA A 56 0.62 25.84 9.91
CA ALA A 56 1.86 25.12 9.67
C ALA A 56 2.18 24.23 10.88
N GLY A 57 2.49 22.96 10.63
CA GLY A 57 2.95 22.00 11.62
C GLY A 57 4.33 21.44 11.24
N SER A 58 5.06 20.93 12.24
CA SER A 58 6.24 20.10 11.97
C SER A 58 5.81 18.73 11.40
N PRO A 59 6.72 17.95 10.79
CA PRO A 59 6.41 16.57 10.39
C PRO A 59 5.88 15.73 11.57
N ASP A 60 6.38 15.98 12.79
CA ASP A 60 5.92 15.26 13.97
C ASP A 60 4.50 15.64 14.40
N ASP A 61 4.13 16.93 14.27
CA ASP A 61 2.77 17.40 14.59
C ASP A 61 1.73 16.88 13.58
N ASP A 62 2.10 16.83 12.30
CA ASP A 62 1.19 16.46 11.21
C ASP A 62 1.12 14.93 11.03
N ILE A 63 2.24 14.22 11.19
CA ILE A 63 2.34 12.77 10.93
C ILE A 63 2.46 11.98 12.23
N THR A 64 3.58 12.13 12.96
CA THR A 64 3.92 11.22 14.08
C THR A 64 2.84 11.24 15.19
N LYS A 65 2.26 12.40 15.48
CA LYS A 65 1.17 12.54 16.45
C LYS A 65 -0.12 11.84 16.02
N ASN A 66 -0.40 11.79 14.72
CA ASN A 66 -1.65 11.27 14.17
C ASN A 66 -1.54 9.82 13.68
N VAL A 67 -0.32 9.29 13.52
CA VAL A 67 -0.04 7.98 12.91
C VAL A 67 -0.78 6.84 13.60
N GLY A 68 -0.95 6.88 14.92
CA GLY A 68 -1.68 5.84 15.66
C GLY A 68 -3.13 5.70 15.19
N LYS A 69 -3.85 6.83 15.01
CA LYS A 69 -5.23 6.80 14.51
C LYS A 69 -5.30 6.48 13.01
N LEU A 70 -4.31 6.92 12.22
CA LEU A 70 -4.21 6.56 10.81
C LEU A 70 -4.04 5.06 10.62
N ARG A 71 -3.19 4.41 11.43
CA ARG A 71 -2.99 2.95 11.42
C ARG A 71 -4.26 2.19 11.76
N GLU A 72 -4.92 2.56 12.85
CA GLU A 72 -6.19 1.95 13.28
C GLU A 72 -7.21 1.94 12.15
N ARG A 73 -7.45 3.12 11.53
CA ARG A 73 -8.43 3.28 10.46
C ARG A 73 -8.01 2.58 9.17
N SER A 74 -6.73 2.64 8.81
CA SER A 74 -6.19 1.98 7.62
C SER A 74 -6.32 0.45 7.73
N ARG A 75 -6.01 -0.13 8.89
CA ARG A 75 -6.17 -1.56 9.15
C ARG A 75 -7.64 -1.98 9.19
N ASP A 76 -8.53 -1.20 9.82
CA ASP A 76 -9.99 -1.44 9.77
C ASP A 76 -10.49 -1.52 8.33
N LEU A 77 -10.12 -0.54 7.50
CA LEU A 77 -10.46 -0.54 6.07
C LEU A 77 -9.87 -1.74 5.33
N PHE A 78 -8.62 -2.12 5.61
CA PHE A 78 -8.02 -3.30 5.00
C PHE A 78 -8.72 -4.62 5.42
N MET A 79 -9.36 -4.67 6.58
CA MET A 79 -10.09 -5.87 7.02
C MET A 79 -11.54 -5.88 6.50
N GLY A 80 -12.20 -4.72 6.43
CA GLY A 80 -13.64 -4.63 6.17
C GLY A 80 -14.04 -4.05 4.80
N ASN A 81 -13.16 -3.33 4.10
CA ASN A 81 -13.50 -2.66 2.84
C ASN A 81 -12.84 -3.37 1.63
N PRO A 82 -13.61 -3.99 0.72
CA PRO A 82 -13.06 -4.74 -0.41
C PRO A 82 -12.15 -3.93 -1.33
N LEU A 83 -12.46 -2.64 -1.57
CA LEU A 83 -11.69 -1.77 -2.44
C LEU A 83 -10.32 -1.44 -1.82
N ALA A 84 -10.30 -1.15 -0.51
CA ALA A 84 -9.08 -0.93 0.26
C ALA A 84 -8.17 -2.17 0.25
N THR A 85 -8.75 -3.34 0.48
CA THR A 85 -8.06 -4.64 0.42
C THR A 85 -7.48 -4.91 -0.96
N GLY A 86 -8.28 -4.66 -2.01
CA GLY A 86 -7.87 -4.82 -3.40
C GLY A 86 -6.72 -3.90 -3.80
N ALA A 87 -6.76 -2.64 -3.35
CA ALA A 87 -5.71 -1.66 -3.62
C ALA A 87 -4.36 -2.10 -3.01
N ILE A 88 -4.33 -2.36 -1.69
CA ILE A 88 -3.09 -2.77 -0.99
C ILE A 88 -2.54 -4.07 -1.58
N LYS A 89 -3.41 -5.08 -1.79
CA LYS A 89 -2.97 -6.37 -2.37
C LYS A 89 -2.44 -6.20 -3.79
N THR A 90 -3.06 -5.33 -4.61
CA THR A 90 -2.60 -5.05 -5.97
C THR A 90 -1.19 -4.46 -5.97
N ILE A 91 -0.92 -3.48 -5.09
CA ILE A 91 0.42 -2.89 -4.97
C ILE A 91 1.42 -3.97 -4.55
N ARG A 92 1.15 -4.72 -3.47
CA ARG A 92 2.04 -5.79 -3.00
C ARG A 92 2.35 -6.80 -4.11
N THR A 93 1.32 -7.28 -4.81
CA THR A 93 1.47 -8.33 -5.82
C THR A 93 2.36 -7.88 -6.99
N ASN A 94 2.26 -6.63 -7.44
CA ASN A 94 3.06 -6.14 -8.57
C ASN A 94 4.47 -5.65 -8.16
N VAL A 95 4.61 -5.18 -6.91
CA VAL A 95 5.92 -4.76 -6.36
C VAL A 95 6.79 -5.97 -6.03
N VAL A 96 6.28 -6.91 -5.22
CA VAL A 96 7.04 -8.04 -4.64
C VAL A 96 6.71 -9.38 -5.30
N GLY A 97 5.42 -9.63 -5.58
CA GLY A 97 4.92 -10.92 -6.04
C GLY A 97 5.29 -12.07 -5.10
N SER A 98 5.98 -13.08 -5.61
CA SER A 98 6.45 -14.25 -4.86
C SER A 98 7.72 -13.99 -4.03
N GLY A 99 8.31 -12.82 -4.16
CA GLY A 99 9.58 -12.44 -3.54
C GLY A 99 10.61 -12.05 -4.61
N LEU A 100 11.24 -10.91 -4.38
CA LEU A 100 12.33 -10.38 -5.20
C LEU A 100 13.51 -11.34 -5.17
N LYS A 101 14.06 -11.60 -6.36
CA LYS A 101 15.16 -12.52 -6.59
C LYS A 101 16.47 -11.75 -6.73
N LEU A 102 17.48 -12.22 -6.00
CA LEU A 102 18.84 -11.72 -6.09
C LEU A 102 19.46 -12.19 -7.42
N ASN A 103 20.04 -11.24 -8.14
CA ASN A 103 21.01 -11.47 -9.20
C ASN A 103 22.30 -10.78 -8.78
N ALA A 104 23.31 -11.54 -8.38
CA ALA A 104 24.60 -10.97 -7.98
C ALA A 104 25.29 -10.41 -9.22
N ASN A 105 25.82 -9.19 -9.10
CA ASN A 105 26.50 -8.49 -10.19
C ASN A 105 27.61 -7.64 -9.56
N ILE A 106 28.76 -8.27 -9.37
CA ILE A 106 29.88 -7.67 -8.63
C ILE A 106 30.70 -6.75 -9.53
N ASP A 107 31.40 -5.78 -8.93
CA ASP A 107 32.37 -4.94 -9.65
C ASP A 107 33.65 -5.74 -9.93
N ALA A 108 33.60 -6.57 -10.97
CA ALA A 108 34.69 -7.47 -11.34
C ALA A 108 35.98 -6.72 -11.72
N GLU A 109 35.85 -5.53 -12.31
CA GLU A 109 36.98 -4.69 -12.70
C GLU A 109 37.74 -4.20 -11.45
N PHE A 110 37.02 -3.65 -10.47
CA PHE A 110 37.62 -3.22 -9.21
C PHE A 110 38.25 -4.38 -8.44
N LEU A 111 37.61 -5.55 -8.47
CA LEU A 111 38.07 -6.75 -7.78
C LEU A 111 39.20 -7.48 -8.50
N GLY A 112 39.57 -7.07 -9.72
CA GLY A 112 40.60 -7.71 -10.53
C GLY A 112 40.24 -9.13 -10.99
N LEU A 113 38.94 -9.41 -11.14
CA LEU A 113 38.43 -10.71 -11.57
C LEU A 113 38.19 -10.74 -13.07
N THR A 114 38.44 -11.88 -13.69
CA THR A 114 37.95 -12.11 -15.05
C THR A 114 36.42 -12.26 -15.06
N PRO A 115 35.74 -11.98 -16.18
CA PRO A 115 34.29 -12.18 -16.28
C PRO A 115 33.84 -13.60 -15.92
N ALA A 116 34.64 -14.62 -16.25
CA ALA A 116 34.33 -16.00 -15.92
C ALA A 116 34.44 -16.31 -14.42
N GLU A 117 35.45 -15.74 -13.73
CA GLU A 117 35.61 -15.87 -12.28
C GLU A 117 34.51 -15.14 -11.53
N ALA A 118 34.18 -13.91 -11.95
CA ALA A 118 33.08 -13.15 -11.39
C ALA A 118 31.75 -13.91 -11.50
N ARG A 119 31.44 -14.43 -12.70
CA ARG A 119 30.21 -15.21 -12.91
C ARG A 119 30.16 -16.50 -12.08
N ALA A 120 31.28 -17.20 -11.96
CA ALA A 120 31.37 -18.39 -11.11
C ALA A 120 31.13 -18.06 -9.63
N TRP A 121 31.68 -16.93 -9.17
CA TRP A 121 31.46 -16.42 -7.82
C TRP A 121 30.00 -16.04 -7.59
N GLU A 122 29.40 -15.26 -8.49
CA GLU A 122 28.01 -14.80 -8.42
C GLU A 122 27.05 -16.00 -8.30
N LYS A 123 27.21 -17.00 -9.16
CA LYS A 123 26.39 -18.22 -9.14
C LYS A 123 26.52 -19.00 -7.82
N HIS A 124 27.73 -19.08 -7.28
CA HIS A 124 27.96 -19.74 -5.99
C HIS A 124 27.31 -18.94 -4.85
N THR A 125 27.50 -17.63 -4.82
CA THR A 125 26.92 -16.72 -3.83
C THR A 125 25.39 -16.74 -3.88
N GLU A 126 24.78 -16.72 -5.06
CA GLU A 126 23.33 -16.85 -5.23
C GLU A 126 22.80 -18.20 -4.73
N ARG A 127 23.53 -19.30 -4.93
CA ARG A 127 23.16 -20.61 -4.40
C ARG A 127 23.18 -20.62 -2.88
N GLU A 128 24.23 -20.05 -2.28
CA GLU A 128 24.35 -19.92 -0.83
C GLU A 128 23.27 -18.98 -0.26
N PHE A 129 22.93 -17.90 -0.96
CA PHE A 129 21.86 -16.99 -0.55
C PHE A 129 20.51 -17.69 -0.56
N ARG A 130 20.19 -18.47 -1.60
CA ARG A 130 18.95 -19.27 -1.66
C ARG A 130 18.83 -20.25 -0.48
N LEU A 131 19.93 -20.88 -0.07
CA LEU A 131 19.94 -21.79 1.08
C LEU A 131 19.48 -21.11 2.38
N TRP A 132 19.76 -19.82 2.53
CA TRP A 132 19.26 -18.99 3.61
C TRP A 132 17.85 -18.46 3.33
N ALA A 133 17.64 -17.82 2.17
CA ALA A 133 16.44 -17.06 1.83
C ALA A 133 15.19 -17.93 1.63
N ASP A 134 15.33 -19.14 1.09
CA ASP A 134 14.20 -20.06 0.84
C ASP A 134 13.88 -20.92 2.08
N SER A 135 14.59 -20.72 3.19
CA SER A 135 14.40 -21.41 4.46
C SER A 135 13.71 -20.50 5.47
N VAL A 136 12.73 -21.03 6.21
CA VAL A 136 12.11 -20.28 7.32
C VAL A 136 13.11 -19.94 8.44
N ASN A 137 14.31 -20.53 8.43
CA ASN A 137 15.35 -20.19 9.40
C ASN A 137 15.91 -18.78 9.23
N CYS A 138 15.70 -18.12 8.08
CA CYS A 138 16.01 -16.70 7.92
C CYS A 138 15.12 -15.81 8.79
N ASP A 139 13.95 -16.29 9.21
CA ASP A 139 13.06 -15.59 10.14
C ASP A 139 13.40 -15.97 11.59
N ALA A 140 13.57 -14.96 12.44
CA ALA A 140 13.76 -15.15 13.87
C ALA A 140 12.56 -15.89 14.50
N SER A 141 11.36 -15.72 13.96
CA SER A 141 10.13 -16.42 14.38
C SER A 141 9.95 -17.79 13.73
N ARG A 142 10.73 -18.12 12.69
CA ARG A 142 10.63 -19.35 11.87
C ARG A 142 9.27 -19.58 11.20
N MET A 143 8.60 -18.51 10.78
CA MET A 143 7.28 -18.59 10.13
C MET A 143 7.35 -18.33 8.64
N CYS A 144 8.28 -17.48 8.19
CA CYS A 144 8.33 -17.01 6.82
C CYS A 144 9.70 -17.23 6.18
N THR A 145 9.71 -17.56 4.88
CA THR A 145 10.90 -17.42 4.03
C THR A 145 11.17 -15.95 3.73
N PHE A 146 12.32 -15.62 3.15
CA PHE A 146 12.69 -14.24 2.87
C PHE A 146 11.73 -13.55 1.89
N GLY A 147 11.26 -14.26 0.85
CA GLY A 147 10.23 -13.74 -0.06
C GLY A 147 8.90 -13.44 0.63
N GLN A 148 8.50 -14.29 1.60
CA GLN A 148 7.31 -14.04 2.41
C GLN A 148 7.50 -12.86 3.37
N LEU A 149 8.70 -12.69 3.94
CA LEU A 149 9.04 -11.52 4.74
C LEU A 149 8.97 -10.22 3.93
N GLN A 150 9.49 -10.19 2.69
CA GLN A 150 9.36 -9.03 1.80
C GLN A 150 7.89 -8.67 1.56
N SER A 151 7.04 -9.68 1.31
CA SER A 151 5.60 -9.46 1.16
C SER A 151 4.98 -8.89 2.44
N LEU A 152 5.36 -9.41 3.61
CA LEU A 152 4.83 -8.93 4.90
C LEU A 152 5.29 -7.49 5.18
N VAL A 153 6.54 -7.16 4.86
CA VAL A 153 7.08 -5.80 4.95
C VAL A 153 6.29 -4.83 4.07
N GLN A 154 6.05 -5.18 2.79
CA GLN A 154 5.25 -4.33 1.89
C GLN A 154 3.83 -4.10 2.43
N MET A 155 3.17 -5.18 2.88
CA MET A 155 1.83 -5.10 3.45
C MET A 155 1.80 -4.20 4.69
N SER A 156 2.81 -4.33 5.56
CA SER A 156 2.90 -3.59 6.81
C SER A 156 3.19 -2.11 6.56
N ALA A 157 4.14 -1.80 5.67
CA ALA A 157 4.42 -0.43 5.24
C ALA A 157 3.20 0.22 4.59
N LEU A 158 2.52 -0.44 3.64
CA LEU A 158 1.32 0.11 3.00
C LEU A 158 0.19 0.37 4.00
N SER A 159 -0.12 -0.61 4.84
CA SER A 159 -1.26 -0.54 5.77
C SER A 159 -0.99 0.34 6.99
N SER A 160 0.26 0.45 7.42
CA SER A 160 0.64 1.04 8.70
C SER A 160 1.62 2.21 8.58
N GLY A 161 2.07 2.52 7.37
CA GLY A 161 3.00 3.60 7.04
C GLY A 161 4.48 3.21 7.21
N ASP A 162 4.81 2.43 8.24
CA ASP A 162 6.16 1.92 8.46
C ASP A 162 6.18 0.53 9.11
N VAL A 163 7.32 -0.14 8.97
CA VAL A 163 7.66 -1.39 9.65
C VAL A 163 9.16 -1.42 9.92
N PHE A 164 9.55 -2.07 11.01
CA PHE A 164 10.95 -2.17 11.41
C PHE A 164 11.42 -3.62 11.28
N ALA A 165 12.68 -3.82 10.93
CA ALA A 165 13.32 -5.12 10.94
C ALA A 165 14.61 -5.05 11.77
N THR A 166 14.73 -5.91 12.77
CA THR A 166 16.02 -6.13 13.43
C THR A 166 16.71 -7.34 12.85
N LEU A 167 18.04 -7.37 12.96
CA LEU A 167 18.87 -8.42 12.37
C LEU A 167 19.61 -9.22 13.45
N PRO A 168 18.92 -9.97 14.34
CA PRO A 168 19.58 -10.76 15.36
C PRO A 168 20.42 -11.90 14.77
N VAL A 169 21.51 -12.27 15.46
CA VAL A 169 22.34 -13.44 15.14
C VAL A 169 22.00 -14.55 16.13
N ILE A 170 21.26 -15.57 15.67
CA ILE A 170 20.67 -16.62 16.49
C ILE A 170 21.25 -17.99 16.09
N LYS A 171 22.19 -18.50 16.89
CA LYS A 171 22.77 -19.83 16.68
C LYS A 171 21.74 -20.93 16.90
N ARG A 172 21.60 -21.81 15.90
CA ARG A 172 20.61 -22.89 15.89
C ARG A 172 21.23 -24.20 15.40
N LYS A 173 20.88 -25.32 16.04
CA LYS A 173 21.36 -26.65 15.62
C LYS A 173 20.86 -26.97 14.21
N GLY A 174 21.76 -27.39 13.33
CA GLY A 174 21.44 -27.78 11.94
C GLY A 174 21.15 -26.60 11.00
N VAL A 175 21.36 -25.36 11.43
CA VAL A 175 21.22 -24.17 10.59
C VAL A 175 22.61 -23.62 10.29
N ILE A 176 22.85 -23.31 9.01
CA ILE A 176 24.16 -22.89 8.51
C ILE A 176 24.44 -21.42 8.83
N TYR A 177 23.43 -20.57 8.65
CA TYR A 177 23.49 -19.12 8.87
C TYR A 177 22.74 -18.75 10.15
N ASP A 178 23.35 -17.90 10.95
CA ASP A 178 22.85 -17.43 12.23
C ASP A 178 22.09 -16.11 12.07
N LEU A 179 22.37 -15.33 11.02
CA LEU A 179 21.62 -14.12 10.71
C LEU A 179 20.14 -14.44 10.50
N CYS A 180 19.30 -13.79 11.31
CA CYS A 180 17.85 -13.85 11.19
C CYS A 180 17.31 -12.43 11.00
N VAL A 181 16.17 -12.33 10.33
CA VAL A 181 15.34 -11.12 10.24
C VAL A 181 14.22 -11.26 11.27
N TYR A 182 14.01 -10.22 12.07
CA TYR A 182 12.87 -10.14 12.97
C TYR A 182 12.07 -8.88 12.67
N LEU A 183 10.86 -9.08 12.12
CA LEU A 183 9.97 -7.97 11.82
C LEU A 183 9.26 -7.48 13.08
N ILE A 184 9.22 -6.17 13.22
CA ILE A 184 8.63 -5.46 14.34
C ILE A 184 7.59 -4.50 13.76
N GLU A 185 6.36 -4.73 14.17
CA GLU A 185 5.24 -3.86 13.84
C GLU A 185 5.46 -2.43 14.34
N GLY A 186 5.12 -1.43 13.52
CA GLY A 186 5.39 -0.02 13.79
C GLY A 186 4.85 0.47 15.14
N ASP A 187 3.72 -0.05 15.62
CA ASP A 187 3.14 0.28 16.94
C ASP A 187 4.04 -0.09 18.11
N ARG A 188 4.85 -1.14 17.96
CA ARG A 188 5.80 -1.56 18.99
C ARG A 188 6.97 -0.59 19.09
N VAL A 189 7.26 0.20 18.05
CA VAL A 189 8.23 1.29 18.14
C VAL A 189 7.50 2.53 18.64
N CYS A 190 7.60 2.77 19.95
CA CYS A 190 6.85 3.82 20.63
C CYS A 190 7.63 4.37 21.83
N ASN A 191 7.25 5.56 22.28
CA ASN A 191 7.87 6.18 23.44
C ASN A 191 7.63 5.31 24.69
N PRO A 192 8.66 5.04 25.51
CA PRO A 192 8.47 4.36 26.78
C PRO A 192 7.57 5.14 27.73
N ASP A 193 6.72 4.44 28.47
CA ASP A 193 5.85 5.07 29.47
C ASP A 193 6.69 5.75 30.57
N ASN A 194 6.33 6.97 30.95
CA ASN A 194 6.94 7.74 32.04
C ASN A 194 8.44 8.05 31.89
N VAL A 195 9.00 7.97 30.69
CA VAL A 195 10.39 8.36 30.40
C VAL A 195 10.40 9.52 29.42
N PHE A 196 10.97 10.65 29.82
CA PHE A 196 11.28 11.75 28.91
C PHE A 196 12.71 11.59 28.41
N ILE A 197 12.85 11.55 27.09
CA ILE A 197 14.15 11.48 26.40
C ILE A 197 14.18 12.65 25.41
N PRO A 198 15.16 13.56 25.52
CA PRO A 198 15.33 14.66 24.56
C PRO A 198 15.39 14.12 23.12
N ASP A 199 14.82 14.88 22.19
CA ASP A 199 14.87 14.59 20.75
C ASP A 199 14.33 13.20 20.35
N MET A 200 13.53 12.57 21.22
CA MET A 200 12.81 11.33 20.96
C MET A 200 11.32 11.57 20.75
N TYR A 201 10.80 11.06 19.63
CA TYR A 201 9.36 11.05 19.37
C TYR A 201 8.99 9.84 18.50
N GLY A 202 7.79 9.29 18.71
CA GLY A 202 7.34 8.10 18.00
C GLY A 202 8.23 6.86 18.18
N GLY A 203 8.94 6.74 19.32
CA GLY A 203 9.86 5.64 19.62
C GLY A 203 11.23 5.73 18.93
N ILE A 204 11.55 6.87 18.30
CA ILE A 204 12.80 7.08 17.57
C ILE A 204 13.58 8.22 18.23
N GLU A 205 14.79 7.92 18.68
CA GLU A 205 15.76 8.85 19.22
C GLU A 205 16.63 9.38 18.08
N LEU A 206 16.67 10.70 17.90
CA LEU A 206 17.41 11.34 16.81
C LEU A 206 18.71 11.99 17.29
N GLY A 207 19.69 12.04 16.39
CA GLY A 207 20.92 12.82 16.53
C GLY A 207 20.75 14.26 16.05
N GLU A 208 21.87 14.99 16.02
CA GLU A 208 21.94 16.40 15.63
C GLU A 208 21.38 16.67 14.22
N TYR A 209 21.59 15.74 13.29
CA TYR A 209 21.16 15.86 11.90
C TYR A 209 19.82 15.16 11.61
N SER A 210 19.04 14.87 12.65
CA SER A 210 17.82 14.05 12.56
C SER A 210 18.08 12.61 12.07
N ASP A 211 19.30 12.11 12.23
CA ASP A 211 19.65 10.72 11.97
C ASP A 211 19.17 9.81 13.11
N PRO A 212 18.61 8.62 12.84
CA PRO A 212 18.19 7.71 13.90
C PRO A 212 19.37 7.15 14.70
N VAL A 213 19.45 7.47 15.99
CA VAL A 213 20.48 6.96 16.91
C VAL A 213 20.03 5.65 17.56
N ALA A 214 18.77 5.56 17.96
CA ALA A 214 18.21 4.36 18.58
C ALA A 214 16.69 4.26 18.40
N TYR A 215 16.18 3.04 18.52
CA TYR A 215 14.77 2.71 18.48
C TYR A 215 14.34 2.10 19.80
N TRP A 216 13.20 2.56 20.31
CA TRP A 216 12.59 2.07 21.53
C TRP A 216 11.47 1.10 21.19
N ILE A 217 11.71 -0.18 21.43
CA ILE A 217 10.82 -1.27 21.02
C ILE A 217 10.15 -1.88 22.24
N ALA A 218 8.82 -1.83 22.27
CA ALA A 218 8.00 -2.53 23.23
C ALA A 218 8.08 -4.06 23.00
N LYS A 219 8.24 -4.82 24.09
CA LYS A 219 8.27 -6.29 24.06
C LYS A 219 6.95 -6.89 23.56
N HIS A 220 5.84 -6.26 23.91
CA HIS A 220 4.49 -6.63 23.48
C HIS A 220 3.81 -5.46 22.78
N HIS A 221 2.79 -5.74 21.97
CA HIS A 221 2.00 -4.69 21.31
C HIS A 221 1.37 -3.77 22.37
N PRO A 222 1.49 -2.43 22.27
CA PRO A 222 1.02 -1.51 23.31
C PRO A 222 -0.50 -1.55 23.54
N ALA A 223 -1.27 -1.94 22.51
CA ALA A 223 -2.71 -2.16 22.57
C ALA A 223 -3.11 -3.61 22.93
N SER A 224 -2.17 -4.47 23.33
CA SER A 224 -2.47 -5.82 23.81
C SER A 224 -3.41 -5.76 25.02
N THR A 225 -4.52 -6.50 24.96
CA THR A 225 -5.49 -6.65 26.07
C THR A 225 -5.12 -7.77 27.03
N SER A 226 -4.01 -8.48 26.80
CA SER A 226 -3.57 -9.58 27.64
C SER A 226 -3.11 -9.10 29.02
N VAL A 227 -3.83 -9.53 30.05
CA VAL A 227 -3.62 -9.13 31.46
C VAL A 227 -2.24 -9.54 32.00
N PHE A 228 -1.58 -10.51 31.37
CA PHE A 228 -0.28 -11.05 31.79
C PHE A 228 0.92 -10.35 31.13
N THR A 229 0.69 -9.34 30.29
CA THR A 229 1.77 -8.64 29.58
C THR A 229 2.23 -7.40 30.33
N GLN A 230 3.43 -7.45 30.91
CA GLN A 230 4.08 -6.26 31.44
C GLN A 230 4.60 -5.37 30.29
N ARG A 231 4.31 -4.08 30.36
CA ARG A 231 4.84 -3.10 29.42
C ARG A 231 6.32 -2.87 29.69
N LYS A 232 7.17 -3.37 28.79
CA LYS A 232 8.62 -3.23 28.83
C LYS A 232 9.12 -2.80 27.47
N TRP A 233 10.05 -1.85 27.45
CA TRP A 233 10.73 -1.37 26.25
C TRP A 233 12.20 -1.75 26.30
N GLU A 234 12.76 -1.96 25.12
CA GLU A 234 14.17 -2.18 24.90
C GLU A 234 14.69 -1.09 23.96
N ARG A 235 15.78 -0.44 24.36
CA ARG A 235 16.48 0.53 23.51
C ARG A 235 17.48 -0.23 22.63
N ILE A 236 17.21 -0.27 21.34
CA ILE A 236 18.09 -0.88 20.34
C ILE A 236 18.82 0.23 19.56
N PRO A 237 20.16 0.33 19.66
CA PRO A 237 20.93 1.28 18.85
C PRO A 237 20.72 1.00 17.36
N ALA A 238 20.55 2.04 16.54
CA ALA A 238 20.36 1.90 15.10
C ALA A 238 21.57 1.23 14.43
N TYR A 239 22.77 1.55 14.92
CA TYR A 239 24.05 0.99 14.46
C TYR A 239 24.80 0.29 15.60
N GLY A 240 25.49 -0.80 15.29
CA GLY A 240 26.34 -1.55 16.21
C GLY A 240 27.63 -0.80 16.53
N LYS A 241 27.96 -0.69 17.82
CA LYS A 241 29.12 0.07 18.29
C LYS A 241 30.47 -0.46 17.78
N SER A 242 30.60 -1.76 17.60
CA SER A 242 31.88 -2.39 17.26
C SER A 242 32.16 -2.44 15.75
N THR A 243 31.13 -2.63 14.93
CA THR A 243 31.28 -2.90 13.49
C THR A 243 30.60 -1.87 12.60
N GLY A 244 29.86 -0.91 13.17
CA GLY A 244 29.03 0.01 12.38
C GLY A 244 27.84 -0.66 11.67
N ARG A 245 27.59 -1.95 11.93
CA ARG A 245 26.49 -2.73 11.35
C ARG A 245 25.14 -2.09 11.61
N ARG A 246 24.24 -2.10 10.63
CA ARG A 246 22.83 -1.72 10.83
C ARG A 246 22.13 -2.77 11.69
N ASN A 247 21.69 -2.38 12.88
CA ASN A 247 20.92 -3.27 13.76
C ASN A 247 19.42 -3.21 13.49
N VAL A 248 18.94 -2.05 13.02
CA VAL A 248 17.53 -1.80 12.73
C VAL A 248 17.40 -1.22 11.33
N LEU A 249 16.57 -1.84 10.51
CA LEU A 249 16.11 -1.30 9.24
C LEU A 249 14.73 -0.70 9.47
N HIS A 250 14.59 0.59 9.16
CA HIS A 250 13.31 1.28 9.20
C HIS A 250 12.79 1.37 7.76
N VAL A 251 11.77 0.57 7.46
CA VAL A 251 11.16 0.51 6.12
C VAL A 251 9.91 1.37 6.14
N MET A 252 10.03 2.55 5.53
CA MET A 252 8.91 3.47 5.34
C MET A 252 8.24 3.24 4.01
N GLN A 253 6.92 3.43 4.00
CA GLN A 253 6.10 3.35 2.80
C GLN A 253 6.45 4.45 1.79
N ASP A 254 6.50 5.70 2.27
CA ASP A 254 6.78 6.91 1.48
C ASP A 254 7.44 7.97 2.39
N TRP A 255 8.22 8.87 1.78
CA TRP A 255 8.74 10.08 2.43
C TRP A 255 7.99 11.29 1.88
N GLU A 256 7.21 11.96 2.72
CA GLU A 256 6.40 13.12 2.33
C GLU A 256 7.08 14.44 2.70
N ARG A 257 7.89 14.45 3.76
CA ARG A 257 8.49 15.68 4.30
C ARG A 257 9.92 15.47 4.81
N PRO A 258 10.83 16.47 4.67
CA PRO A 258 12.13 16.45 5.33
C PRO A 258 12.01 16.36 6.85
N GLY A 259 12.84 15.53 7.49
CA GLY A 259 12.83 15.32 8.94
C GLY A 259 11.66 14.46 9.46
N GLN A 260 10.91 13.81 8.58
CA GLN A 260 9.84 12.89 8.95
C GLN A 260 10.38 11.67 9.70
N ARG A 261 9.78 11.34 10.85
CA ARG A 261 10.20 10.20 11.68
C ARG A 261 9.42 8.92 11.40
N ARG A 262 8.13 9.04 11.08
CA ARG A 262 7.19 7.92 10.93
C ARG A 262 6.52 7.95 9.59
N GLY A 263 6.14 6.77 9.08
CA GLY A 263 5.47 6.66 7.79
C GLY A 263 3.96 6.90 7.88
N VAL A 264 3.38 7.36 6.77
CA VAL A 264 1.93 7.53 6.61
C VAL A 264 1.38 6.30 5.86
N PRO A 265 0.31 5.63 6.35
CA PRO A 265 -0.33 4.56 5.61
C PRO A 265 -0.80 5.01 4.23
N VAL A 266 -0.67 4.17 3.20
CA VAL A 266 -1.02 4.51 1.82
C VAL A 266 -2.50 4.90 1.65
N LEU A 267 -3.37 4.35 2.51
CA LEU A 267 -4.79 4.66 2.47
C LEU A 267 -5.16 6.00 3.13
N ALA A 268 -4.24 6.63 3.89
CA ALA A 268 -4.50 7.87 4.64
C ALA A 268 -5.27 8.95 3.86
N PRO A 269 -4.90 9.32 2.62
CA PRO A 269 -5.62 10.36 1.87
C PRO A 269 -7.05 9.96 1.45
N VAL A 270 -7.38 8.67 1.46
CA VAL A 270 -8.66 8.14 0.94
C VAL A 270 -9.51 7.44 2.00
N ILE A 271 -9.09 7.45 3.28
CA ILE A 271 -9.81 6.78 4.39
C ILE A 271 -11.28 7.20 4.44
N GLU A 272 -11.54 8.50 4.39
CA GLU A 272 -12.90 9.04 4.47
C GLU A 272 -13.73 8.61 3.25
N ALA A 273 -13.19 8.79 2.03
CA ALA A 273 -13.85 8.39 0.80
C ALA A 273 -14.21 6.90 0.80
N LEU A 274 -13.29 6.03 1.21
CA LEU A 274 -13.51 4.59 1.34
C LEU A 274 -14.60 4.27 2.38
N LYS A 275 -14.59 4.95 3.54
CA LYS A 275 -15.60 4.71 4.58
C LYS A 275 -16.99 5.15 4.15
N GLN A 276 -17.10 6.30 3.49
CA GLN A 276 -18.38 6.79 2.97
C GLN A 276 -18.89 5.94 1.80
N LEU A 277 -18.00 5.50 0.90
CA LEU A 277 -18.36 4.60 -0.20
C LEU A 277 -18.88 3.25 0.32
N GLY A 278 -18.25 2.69 1.37
CA GLY A 278 -18.74 1.48 2.03
C GLY A 278 -20.15 1.67 2.60
N ARG A 279 -20.36 2.73 3.40
CA ARG A 279 -21.69 3.06 3.95
C ARG A 279 -22.75 3.28 2.88
N TYR A 280 -22.38 3.93 1.77
CA TYR A 280 -23.28 4.13 0.65
C TYR A 280 -23.66 2.79 0.00
N THR A 281 -22.68 1.93 -0.24
CA THR A 281 -22.91 0.59 -0.81
C THR A 281 -23.80 -0.26 0.11
N ASP A 282 -23.54 -0.26 1.42
CA ASP A 282 -24.34 -0.98 2.41
C ASP A 282 -25.78 -0.45 2.44
N ALA A 283 -25.98 0.87 2.40
CA ALA A 283 -27.30 1.48 2.38
C ALA A 283 -28.08 1.12 1.11
N GLU A 284 -27.42 1.07 -0.04
CA GLU A 284 -28.05 0.67 -1.30
C GLU A 284 -28.38 -0.83 -1.32
N LEU A 285 -27.53 -1.68 -0.74
CA LEU A 285 -27.83 -3.11 -0.55
C LEU A 285 -29.04 -3.31 0.37
N VAL A 286 -29.08 -2.63 1.53
CA VAL A 286 -30.23 -2.70 2.44
C VAL A 286 -31.49 -2.19 1.76
N ALA A 287 -31.41 -1.08 1.02
CA ALA A 287 -32.54 -0.56 0.26
C ALA A 287 -33.05 -1.57 -0.79
N ALA A 288 -32.14 -2.25 -1.50
CA ALA A 288 -32.49 -3.29 -2.45
C ALA A 288 -33.16 -4.50 -1.77
N VAL A 289 -32.64 -4.93 -0.61
CA VAL A 289 -33.23 -6.01 0.20
C VAL A 289 -34.63 -5.63 0.67
N VAL A 290 -34.80 -4.45 1.28
CA VAL A 290 -36.12 -3.96 1.74
C VAL A 290 -37.09 -3.82 0.57
N SER A 291 -36.62 -3.36 -0.60
CA SER A 291 -37.48 -3.28 -1.79
C SER A 291 -37.86 -4.66 -2.33
N GLY A 292 -37.00 -5.66 -2.18
CA GLY A 292 -37.27 -7.06 -2.52
C GLY A 292 -38.19 -7.75 -1.50
N LEU A 293 -38.18 -7.31 -0.24
CA LEU A 293 -39.15 -7.67 0.78
C LEU A 293 -40.46 -6.92 0.50
N PHE A 294 -41.18 -7.39 -0.51
CA PHE A 294 -42.46 -6.84 -0.93
C PHE A 294 -43.40 -6.72 0.29
N THR A 295 -43.64 -5.48 0.75
CA THR A 295 -44.49 -5.21 1.90
C THR A 295 -45.82 -4.68 1.40
N VAL A 296 -46.88 -5.46 1.62
CA VAL A 296 -48.26 -5.08 1.30
C VAL A 296 -48.86 -4.44 2.54
N PHE A 297 -49.23 -3.16 2.45
CA PHE A 297 -50.03 -2.52 3.49
C PHE A 297 -51.50 -2.69 3.15
N VAL A 298 -52.25 -3.30 4.08
CA VAL A 298 -53.71 -3.42 3.99
C VAL A 298 -54.32 -2.17 4.62
N LYS A 299 -55.09 -1.42 3.84
CA LYS A 299 -55.83 -0.25 4.29
C LYS A 299 -57.29 -0.64 4.51
N THR A 300 -57.76 -0.53 5.75
CA THR A 300 -59.12 -0.88 6.18
C THR A 300 -59.88 0.40 6.59
N GLU A 301 -61.12 0.57 6.11
CA GLU A 301 -61.97 1.73 6.45
C GLU A 301 -62.91 1.48 7.66
N ALA A 302 -62.89 0.29 8.25
CA ALA A 302 -63.75 -0.07 9.38
C ALA A 302 -63.25 0.51 10.72
N PRO A 303 -64.14 1.11 11.55
CA PRO A 303 -63.80 1.48 12.92
C PRO A 303 -63.77 0.21 13.77
N GLU A 304 -62.58 -0.23 14.18
CA GLU A 304 -62.31 -1.43 14.98
C GLU A 304 -62.59 -2.77 14.27
N GLY A 305 -61.63 -3.24 13.46
CA GLY A 305 -61.58 -4.61 12.97
C GLY A 305 -60.15 -5.15 13.05
N SER A 306 -60.00 -6.36 13.58
CA SER A 306 -58.72 -7.10 13.66
C SER A 306 -58.17 -7.35 12.27
N VAL A 307 -56.92 -6.93 12.02
CA VAL A 307 -56.16 -7.20 10.79
C VAL A 307 -56.02 -8.72 10.62
N GLY A 308 -56.34 -9.25 9.44
CA GLY A 308 -56.42 -10.68 9.17
C GLY A 308 -55.12 -11.47 9.37
N GLU A 309 -55.25 -12.71 9.86
CA GLU A 309 -54.18 -13.71 10.02
C GLU A 309 -53.56 -14.09 8.66
N GLY A 310 -52.57 -13.32 8.22
CA GLY A 310 -51.82 -13.56 6.98
C GLY A 310 -50.35 -13.95 7.19
N GLY A 311 -50.02 -14.57 8.34
CA GLY A 311 -48.66 -14.92 8.73
C GLY A 311 -48.26 -16.37 8.41
N ILE A 312 -46.94 -16.61 8.45
CA ILE A 312 -46.29 -17.93 8.38
C ILE A 312 -46.98 -18.91 9.37
N PRO A 313 -47.19 -20.21 9.05
CA PRO A 313 -47.79 -21.14 10.00
C PRO A 313 -47.10 -21.12 11.36
N ALA A 314 -47.86 -21.14 12.46
CA ALA A 314 -47.37 -20.91 13.83
C ALA A 314 -46.21 -21.84 14.29
N TYR A 315 -45.89 -22.90 13.57
CA TYR A 315 -44.77 -23.79 13.87
C TYR A 315 -43.43 -23.36 13.23
N GLU A 316 -43.45 -22.35 12.36
CA GLU A 316 -42.26 -21.81 11.66
C GLU A 316 -41.88 -20.38 12.08
N GLN A 317 -42.70 -19.74 12.93
CA GLN A 317 -42.45 -18.38 13.45
C GLN A 317 -41.41 -18.40 14.59
N ILE A 318 -40.53 -17.39 14.61
CA ILE A 318 -39.41 -17.29 15.57
C ILE A 318 -39.89 -16.69 16.91
N ASP A 319 -40.89 -15.81 16.88
CA ASP A 319 -41.50 -15.19 18.06
C ASP A 319 -43.01 -15.51 18.17
N ASN A 320 -43.33 -16.72 18.65
CA ASN A 320 -44.70 -17.20 18.84
C ASN A 320 -45.44 -16.61 20.05
N TYR A 321 -44.81 -15.73 20.83
CA TYR A 321 -45.32 -15.30 22.14
C TYR A 321 -45.80 -13.84 22.19
N ASP A 322 -45.65 -13.07 21.11
CA ASP A 322 -46.15 -11.68 21.01
C ASP A 322 -47.25 -11.57 19.94
N GLU A 323 -48.48 -11.32 20.36
CA GLU A 323 -49.65 -11.15 19.48
C GLU A 323 -49.54 -9.94 18.54
N ASN A 324 -48.57 -9.03 18.76
CA ASN A 324 -48.32 -7.88 17.89
C ASN A 324 -47.22 -8.10 16.85
N THR A 325 -46.56 -9.27 16.84
CA THR A 325 -45.47 -9.58 15.91
C THR A 325 -46.01 -10.26 14.66
N VAL A 326 -45.92 -9.59 13.52
CA VAL A 326 -46.29 -10.16 12.21
C VAL A 326 -45.01 -10.50 11.44
N GLU A 327 -44.67 -11.79 11.38
CA GLU A 327 -43.56 -12.28 10.57
C GLU A 327 -44.02 -12.54 9.13
N MET A 328 -43.42 -11.82 8.17
CA MET A 328 -43.70 -11.97 6.73
C MET A 328 -42.53 -12.67 6.03
N GLY A 329 -42.85 -13.64 5.17
CA GLY A 329 -41.88 -14.32 4.30
C GLY A 329 -41.63 -13.55 3.00
N SER A 330 -40.51 -13.86 2.33
CA SER A 330 -40.20 -13.30 1.00
C SER A 330 -41.27 -13.71 -0.02
N GLY A 331 -42.04 -12.74 -0.53
CA GLY A 331 -43.05 -12.96 -1.57
C GLY A 331 -44.42 -13.43 -1.08
N SER A 332 -44.75 -13.22 0.20
CA SER A 332 -46.06 -13.57 0.78
C SER A 332 -47.21 -12.77 0.12
N VAL A 333 -48.28 -13.47 -0.26
CA VAL A 333 -49.53 -12.88 -0.77
C VAL A 333 -50.55 -12.86 0.37
N VAL A 334 -51.01 -11.68 0.77
CA VAL A 334 -52.04 -11.50 1.80
C VAL A 334 -53.41 -11.38 1.13
N SER A 335 -54.40 -12.17 1.57
CA SER A 335 -55.80 -12.08 1.13
C SER A 335 -56.49 -10.87 1.77
N LEU A 336 -57.26 -10.11 0.98
CA LEU A 336 -57.97 -8.90 1.44
C LEU A 336 -59.44 -9.19 1.73
N ALA A 337 -60.00 -8.58 2.79
CA ALA A 337 -61.43 -8.59 3.08
C ALA A 337 -62.21 -7.55 2.26
N GLU A 338 -63.54 -7.64 2.26
CA GLU A 338 -64.43 -6.73 1.52
C GLU A 338 -64.35 -5.30 2.09
N GLY A 339 -63.90 -4.35 1.25
CA GLY A 339 -63.63 -2.96 1.65
C GLY A 339 -62.17 -2.65 2.00
N GLU A 340 -61.27 -3.65 1.96
CA GLU A 340 -59.83 -3.43 2.14
C GLU A 340 -59.14 -3.14 0.80
N SER A 341 -58.16 -2.22 0.82
CA SER A 341 -57.35 -1.88 -0.35
C SER A 341 -55.86 -2.06 -0.08
N VAL A 342 -55.11 -2.44 -1.10
CA VAL A 342 -53.66 -2.53 -1.02
C VAL A 342 -53.06 -1.18 -1.35
N GLU A 343 -52.31 -0.62 -0.41
CA GLU A 343 -51.42 0.50 -0.67
C GLU A 343 -50.00 -0.05 -0.87
N THR A 344 -49.53 -0.06 -2.11
CA THR A 344 -48.15 -0.44 -2.43
C THR A 344 -47.23 0.72 -2.07
N ALA A 345 -46.49 0.60 -0.98
CA ALA A 345 -45.31 1.45 -0.77
C ALA A 345 -44.20 0.92 -1.67
N ASN A 346 -44.21 1.26 -2.96
CA ASN A 346 -43.07 0.97 -3.83
C ASN A 346 -41.92 1.88 -3.39
N PRO A 347 -40.84 1.38 -2.78
CA PRO A 347 -39.67 2.20 -2.49
C PRO A 347 -38.99 2.42 -3.84
N GLY A 348 -39.47 3.40 -4.61
CA GLY A 348 -39.04 3.65 -5.96
C GLY A 348 -37.54 3.95 -6.00
N ARG A 349 -36.70 2.94 -6.29
CA ARG A 349 -35.27 3.10 -6.51
C ARG A 349 -34.72 2.18 -7.60
N PRO A 350 -35.02 2.43 -8.88
CA PRO A 350 -34.10 2.04 -9.94
C PRO A 350 -32.90 2.99 -9.89
N ASN A 351 -31.85 2.65 -9.12
CA ASN A 351 -30.67 3.52 -9.02
C ASN A 351 -29.73 3.31 -10.22
N THR A 352 -30.17 3.72 -11.41
CA THR A 352 -29.37 3.67 -12.64
C THR A 352 -28.12 4.54 -12.59
N ALA A 353 -28.04 5.49 -11.63
CA ALA A 353 -26.90 6.37 -11.43
C ALA A 353 -25.85 5.82 -10.45
N PHE A 354 -26.13 4.70 -9.76
CA PHE A 354 -25.24 4.12 -8.75
C PHE A 354 -23.84 3.86 -9.32
N ASP A 355 -23.78 3.13 -10.43
CA ASP A 355 -22.51 2.74 -11.06
C ASP A 355 -21.68 3.97 -11.45
N GLY A 356 -22.28 4.92 -12.17
CA GLY A 356 -21.57 6.13 -12.61
C GLY A 356 -20.99 6.95 -11.45
N PHE A 357 -21.72 7.07 -10.34
CA PHE A 357 -21.22 7.75 -9.14
C PHE A 357 -20.10 6.97 -8.45
N VAL A 358 -20.28 5.66 -8.23
CA VAL A 358 -19.26 4.79 -7.62
C VAL A 358 -17.98 4.79 -8.45
N VAL A 359 -18.08 4.70 -9.77
CA VAL A 359 -16.95 4.79 -10.69
C VAL A 359 -16.22 6.13 -10.55
N ALA A 360 -16.92 7.24 -10.42
CA ALA A 360 -16.30 8.55 -10.22
C ALA A 360 -15.50 8.61 -8.91
N ILE A 361 -16.03 8.06 -7.81
CA ILE A 361 -15.33 7.99 -6.53
C ILE A 361 -14.13 7.05 -6.61
N CYS A 362 -14.27 5.88 -7.24
CA CYS A 362 -13.17 4.94 -7.46
C CYS A 362 -12.04 5.56 -8.28
N ARG A 363 -12.34 6.43 -9.27
CA ARG A 363 -11.32 7.17 -10.02
C ARG A 363 -10.56 8.17 -9.15
N GLN A 364 -11.24 8.89 -8.25
CA GLN A 364 -10.58 9.80 -7.30
C GLN A 364 -9.68 9.05 -6.32
N ILE A 365 -10.18 7.92 -5.78
CA ILE A 365 -9.40 7.05 -4.90
C ILE A 365 -8.18 6.50 -5.64
N GLY A 366 -8.38 5.98 -6.85
CA GLY A 366 -7.31 5.46 -7.69
C GLY A 366 -6.23 6.50 -8.00
N ALA A 367 -6.63 7.73 -8.32
CA ALA A 367 -5.70 8.83 -8.56
C ALA A 367 -4.83 9.14 -7.32
N ALA A 368 -5.41 9.14 -6.12
CA ALA A 368 -4.67 9.39 -4.88
C ALA A 368 -3.75 8.22 -4.47
N LEU A 369 -4.09 6.99 -4.89
CA LEU A 369 -3.31 5.78 -4.59
C LEU A 369 -2.31 5.39 -5.70
N GLU A 370 -2.19 6.21 -6.76
CA GLU A 370 -1.44 5.89 -7.98
C GLU A 370 -1.86 4.56 -8.65
N LEU A 371 -3.13 4.19 -8.49
CA LEU A 371 -3.74 3.01 -9.10
C LEU A 371 -4.82 3.44 -10.09
N PRO A 372 -4.59 3.30 -11.41
CA PRO A 372 -5.64 3.53 -12.40
C PRO A 372 -6.89 2.70 -12.08
N TYR A 373 -8.07 3.27 -12.38
CA TYR A 373 -9.36 2.66 -12.06
C TYR A 373 -9.45 1.19 -12.48
N GLU A 374 -9.01 0.86 -13.70
CA GLU A 374 -9.03 -0.50 -14.23
C GLU A 374 -8.26 -1.49 -13.36
N LEU A 375 -7.09 -1.10 -12.84
CA LEU A 375 -6.30 -1.92 -11.94
C LEU A 375 -6.89 -1.97 -10.53
N LEU A 376 -7.52 -0.88 -10.07
CA LEU A 376 -8.12 -0.78 -8.75
C LEU A 376 -9.32 -1.73 -8.61
N VAL A 377 -10.21 -1.77 -9.61
CA VAL A 377 -11.42 -2.60 -9.59
C VAL A 377 -11.31 -3.90 -10.42
N LYS A 378 -10.20 -4.11 -11.13
CA LYS A 378 -9.97 -5.26 -12.05
C LYS A 378 -11.01 -5.37 -13.16
N HIS A 379 -11.37 -4.21 -13.73
CA HIS A 379 -12.36 -4.12 -14.80
C HIS A 379 -11.73 -3.43 -16.03
N PHE A 380 -11.59 -4.19 -17.12
CA PHE A 380 -10.89 -3.77 -18.34
C PHE A 380 -11.87 -3.76 -19.51
N THR A 381 -12.48 -2.60 -19.77
CA THR A 381 -13.44 -2.41 -20.88
C THR A 381 -13.01 -1.32 -21.85
N ALA A 382 -11.89 -0.63 -21.58
CA ALA A 382 -11.34 0.36 -22.49
C ALA A 382 -10.65 -0.31 -23.69
N SER A 383 -10.29 0.49 -24.69
CA SER A 383 -9.52 0.01 -25.85
C SER A 383 -8.13 -0.49 -25.41
N TYR A 384 -7.54 -1.37 -26.22
CA TYR A 384 -6.19 -1.89 -26.00
C TYR A 384 -5.17 -0.80 -25.65
N SER A 385 -5.16 0.30 -26.41
CA SER A 385 -4.24 1.42 -26.20
C SER A 385 -4.46 2.13 -24.86
N ALA A 386 -5.72 2.29 -24.43
CA ALA A 386 -6.05 2.94 -23.16
C ALA A 386 -5.65 2.06 -21.96
N SER A 387 -6.00 0.77 -21.98
CA SER A 387 -5.61 -0.15 -20.90
C SER A 387 -4.10 -0.37 -20.84
N ARG A 388 -3.41 -0.38 -21.99
CA ARG A 388 -1.94 -0.40 -22.03
C ARG A 388 -1.33 0.87 -21.41
N ALA A 389 -1.88 2.05 -21.71
CA ALA A 389 -1.43 3.29 -21.10
C ALA A 389 -1.63 3.30 -19.59
N ALA A 390 -2.78 2.83 -19.09
CA ALA A 390 -3.05 2.69 -17.66
C ALA A 390 -2.07 1.73 -16.97
N LEU A 391 -1.83 0.55 -17.56
CA LEU A 391 -0.86 -0.42 -17.03
C LEU A 391 0.56 0.16 -17.00
N LEU A 392 0.99 0.86 -18.05
CA LEU A 392 2.31 1.51 -18.10
C LEU A 392 2.46 2.60 -17.04
N GLU A 393 1.40 3.37 -16.76
CA GLU A 393 1.44 4.40 -15.71
C GLU A 393 1.55 3.75 -14.32
N ALA A 394 0.73 2.73 -14.03
CA ALA A 394 0.82 1.98 -12.78
C ALA A 394 2.20 1.31 -12.59
N TRP A 395 2.80 0.84 -13.70
CA TRP A 395 4.10 0.18 -13.67
C TRP A 395 5.25 1.09 -13.21
N LYS A 396 5.17 2.40 -13.48
CA LYS A 396 6.13 3.39 -12.96
C LYS A 396 6.14 3.37 -11.43
N MET A 397 4.95 3.41 -10.83
CA MET A 397 4.80 3.34 -9.37
C MET A 397 5.29 2.00 -8.82
N PHE A 398 4.93 0.87 -9.45
CA PHE A 398 5.39 -0.44 -8.97
C PHE A 398 6.92 -0.58 -9.02
N ARG A 399 7.58 -0.10 -10.09
CA ARG A 399 9.04 -0.10 -10.20
C ARG A 399 9.71 0.80 -9.15
N MET A 400 9.20 2.02 -8.96
CA MET A 400 9.70 2.95 -7.93
C MET A 400 9.63 2.32 -6.54
N ARG A 401 8.47 1.77 -6.16
CA ARG A 401 8.29 1.14 -4.85
C ARG A 401 9.14 -0.11 -4.66
N ARG A 402 9.35 -0.89 -5.73
CA ARG A 402 10.27 -2.04 -5.72
C ARG A 402 11.68 -1.59 -5.41
N GLU A 403 12.17 -0.56 -6.10
CA GLU A 403 13.51 -0.02 -5.86
C GLU A 403 13.67 0.46 -4.41
N TRP A 404 12.68 1.18 -3.88
CA TRP A 404 12.73 1.62 -2.48
C TRP A 404 12.76 0.46 -1.50
N MET A 405 11.95 -0.58 -1.71
CA MET A 405 12.01 -1.81 -0.91
C MET A 405 13.39 -2.47 -1.00
N VAL A 406 13.98 -2.53 -2.19
CA VAL A 406 15.31 -3.11 -2.38
C VAL A 406 16.33 -2.35 -1.55
N LEU A 407 16.36 -1.02 -1.67
CA LEU A 407 17.29 -0.16 -0.97
C LEU A 407 17.09 -0.15 0.56
N SER A 408 15.84 -0.21 1.04
CA SER A 408 15.54 -0.14 2.48
C SER A 408 15.58 -1.49 3.19
N PHE A 409 15.34 -2.60 2.48
CA PHE A 409 15.14 -3.91 3.08
C PHE A 409 16.00 -5.00 2.44
N CYS A 410 15.90 -5.24 1.13
CA CYS A 410 16.53 -6.42 0.52
C CYS A 410 18.06 -6.32 0.49
N GLN A 411 18.57 -5.20 -0.05
CA GLN A 411 20.00 -4.97 -0.21
C GLN A 411 20.74 -4.90 1.13
N PRO A 412 20.28 -4.14 2.14
CA PRO A 412 20.95 -4.13 3.45
C PRO A 412 21.00 -5.50 4.11
N ILE A 413 19.95 -6.32 3.97
CA ILE A 413 19.94 -7.67 4.53
C ILE A 413 20.90 -8.59 3.78
N TYR A 414 20.98 -8.48 2.46
CA TYR A 414 21.93 -9.22 1.65
C TYR A 414 23.39 -8.87 2.01
N GLU A 415 23.71 -7.60 2.22
CA GLU A 415 25.04 -7.17 2.65
C GLU A 415 25.44 -7.75 4.01
N GLU A 416 24.50 -7.79 4.96
CA GLU A 416 24.70 -8.36 6.28
C GLU A 416 24.82 -9.90 6.22
N TRP A 417 24.01 -10.55 5.37
CA TRP A 417 24.10 -11.97 5.11
C TRP A 417 25.44 -12.34 4.47
N LEU A 418 25.87 -11.58 3.46
CA LEU A 418 27.13 -11.81 2.76
C LEU A 418 28.32 -11.63 3.71
N SER A 419 28.25 -10.63 4.60
CA SER A 419 29.24 -10.44 5.67
C SER A 419 29.34 -11.70 6.56
N GLU A 420 28.21 -12.32 6.93
CA GLU A 420 28.23 -13.58 7.65
C GLU A 420 28.79 -14.73 6.80
N ALA A 421 28.39 -14.84 5.54
CA ALA A 421 28.81 -15.90 4.63
C ALA A 421 30.33 -15.91 4.40
N VAL A 422 30.92 -14.71 4.26
CA VAL A 422 32.37 -14.52 4.14
C VAL A 422 33.06 -14.82 5.47
N ALA A 423 32.52 -14.35 6.60
CA ALA A 423 33.08 -14.65 7.92
C ALA A 423 33.07 -16.15 8.26
N LYS A 424 32.08 -16.90 7.74
CA LYS A 424 32.00 -18.36 7.86
C LYS A 424 32.84 -19.12 6.82
N GLY A 425 33.50 -18.43 5.90
CA GLY A 425 34.32 -19.02 4.84
C GLY A 425 33.52 -19.78 3.78
N ARG A 426 32.20 -19.57 3.70
CA ARG A 426 31.34 -20.21 2.69
C ARG A 426 31.34 -19.47 1.37
N VAL A 427 31.54 -18.17 1.41
CA VAL A 427 31.76 -17.31 0.24
C VAL A 427 33.17 -16.74 0.35
N ILE A 428 33.97 -16.93 -0.70
CA ILE A 428 35.36 -16.47 -0.73
C ILE A 428 35.37 -15.07 -1.36
N ALA A 429 35.52 -14.03 -0.55
CA ALA A 429 35.59 -12.65 -1.00
C ALA A 429 36.85 -11.99 -0.41
N PRO A 430 38.02 -12.12 -1.06
CA PRO A 430 39.26 -11.50 -0.59
C PRO A 430 39.09 -9.99 -0.38
N GLY A 431 39.62 -9.49 0.73
CA GLY A 431 39.54 -8.07 1.07
C GLY A 431 38.16 -7.54 1.46
N PHE A 432 37.13 -8.40 1.58
CA PHE A 432 35.75 -7.98 1.90
C PHE A 432 35.66 -7.09 3.16
N PHE A 433 36.52 -7.32 4.16
CA PHE A 433 36.57 -6.54 5.40
C PHE A 433 37.68 -5.47 5.45
N TYR A 434 38.38 -5.20 4.33
CA TYR A 434 39.46 -4.20 4.30
C TYR A 434 38.92 -2.76 4.31
N GLY A 435 37.79 -2.53 3.66
CA GLY A 435 37.18 -1.21 3.55
C GLY A 435 35.77 -1.25 2.95
N PRO A 436 34.99 -0.16 3.10
CA PRO A 436 33.65 -0.06 2.54
C PRO A 436 33.61 -0.20 1.01
N GLU A 437 34.66 0.21 0.30
CA GLU A 437 34.80 0.09 -1.15
C GLU A 437 34.88 -1.37 -1.61
N TYR A 438 35.67 -2.20 -0.93
CA TYR A 438 35.74 -3.64 -1.20
C TYR A 438 34.41 -4.32 -0.88
N LYS A 439 33.80 -3.97 0.26
CA LYS A 439 32.47 -4.49 0.61
C LYS A 439 31.45 -4.13 -0.46
N ALA A 440 31.41 -2.88 -0.92
CA ALA A 440 30.48 -2.42 -1.95
C ALA A 440 30.69 -3.18 -3.28
N ALA A 441 31.94 -3.37 -3.71
CA ALA A 441 32.26 -4.12 -4.93
C ALA A 441 31.76 -5.56 -4.90
N TRP A 442 31.92 -6.25 -3.76
CA TRP A 442 31.42 -7.62 -3.56
C TRP A 442 29.90 -7.71 -3.35
N CYS A 443 29.28 -6.66 -2.82
CA CYS A 443 27.84 -6.62 -2.55
C CYS A 443 27.00 -6.17 -3.75
N GLY A 444 27.62 -5.92 -4.91
CA GLY A 444 26.92 -5.54 -6.14
C GLY A 444 25.84 -6.55 -6.51
N ALA A 445 24.61 -6.07 -6.68
CA ALA A 445 23.46 -6.90 -6.95
C ALA A 445 22.32 -6.14 -7.64
N GLN A 446 21.54 -6.88 -8.42
CA GLN A 446 20.25 -6.46 -8.96
C GLN A 446 19.14 -7.34 -8.39
N TRP A 447 17.95 -6.76 -8.22
CA TRP A 447 16.81 -7.46 -7.65
C TRP A 447 15.64 -7.45 -8.63
N TYR A 448 15.21 -8.63 -9.04
CA TYR A 448 14.10 -8.78 -9.98
C TYR A 448 12.82 -9.17 -9.27
N GLY A 449 11.73 -8.49 -9.62
CA GLY A 449 10.38 -8.80 -9.15
C GLY A 449 9.51 -9.33 -10.29
N PRO A 450 8.18 -9.34 -10.08
CA PRO A 450 7.22 -9.75 -11.10
C PRO A 450 7.39 -8.99 -12.42
N SER A 451 7.06 -9.66 -13.52
CA SER A 451 6.95 -9.07 -14.84
C SER A 451 5.72 -8.17 -14.95
N GLN A 452 5.74 -7.22 -15.89
CA GLN A 452 4.59 -6.35 -16.19
C GLN A 452 3.41 -7.14 -16.78
N GLY A 453 3.66 -8.36 -17.27
CA GLY A 453 2.75 -9.09 -18.14
C GLY A 453 2.78 -8.55 -19.56
N GLN A 454 2.38 -9.39 -20.52
CA GLN A 454 2.34 -9.05 -21.94
C GLN A 454 0.87 -8.95 -22.38
N LEU A 455 0.51 -7.89 -23.10
CA LEU A 455 -0.82 -7.83 -23.73
C LEU A 455 -0.79 -8.44 -25.14
N ASP A 456 0.30 -8.26 -25.88
CA ASP A 456 0.54 -8.89 -27.19
C ASP A 456 1.91 -9.60 -27.15
N PRO A 457 1.94 -10.89 -26.78
CA PRO A 457 3.19 -11.62 -26.63
C PRO A 457 4.07 -11.60 -27.88
N LEU A 458 3.49 -11.64 -29.07
CA LEU A 458 4.26 -11.68 -30.32
C LEU A 458 4.99 -10.35 -30.56
N LYS A 459 4.28 -9.23 -30.49
CA LYS A 459 4.89 -7.90 -30.67
C LYS A 459 5.91 -7.59 -29.59
N GLU A 460 5.65 -7.99 -28.35
CA GLU A 460 6.54 -7.74 -27.23
C GLU A 460 7.82 -8.58 -27.29
N VAL A 461 7.74 -9.85 -27.72
CA VAL A 461 8.93 -10.69 -27.95
C VAL A 461 9.77 -10.14 -29.12
N LYS A 462 9.14 -9.70 -30.22
CA LYS A 462 9.85 -9.02 -31.32
C LYS A 462 10.57 -7.76 -30.83
N ALA A 463 9.90 -6.95 -30.02
CA ALA A 463 10.51 -5.76 -29.43
C ALA A 463 11.65 -6.10 -28.46
N ALA A 464 11.52 -7.18 -27.66
CA ALA A 464 12.58 -7.65 -26.77
C ALA A 464 13.81 -8.13 -27.55
N LYS A 465 13.61 -8.87 -28.64
CA LYS A 465 14.67 -9.28 -29.56
C LYS A 465 15.44 -8.05 -30.09
N MET A 466 14.72 -7.05 -30.60
CA MET A 466 15.32 -5.81 -31.10
C MET A 466 16.07 -5.05 -30.00
N ARG A 467 15.53 -4.95 -28.77
CA ARG A 467 16.23 -4.30 -27.65
C ARG A 467 17.56 -4.97 -27.29
N VAL A 468 17.61 -6.30 -27.36
CA VAL A 468 18.84 -7.06 -27.10
C VAL A 468 19.83 -6.92 -28.25
N GLU A 469 19.37 -6.99 -29.50
CA GLU A 469 20.21 -6.82 -30.70
C GLU A 469 20.83 -5.42 -30.77
N GLU A 470 20.04 -4.38 -30.45
CA GLU A 470 20.49 -2.98 -30.41
C GLU A 470 21.16 -2.58 -29.08
N THR A 471 21.40 -3.52 -28.16
CA THR A 471 22.08 -3.29 -26.87
C THR A 471 21.41 -2.29 -25.91
N PHE A 472 20.10 -2.03 -26.08
CA PHE A 472 19.29 -1.28 -25.10
C PHE A 472 18.95 -2.10 -23.85
N SER A 473 19.06 -3.42 -23.95
CA SER A 473 18.78 -4.36 -22.86
C SER A 473 19.67 -5.60 -22.97
N THR A 474 19.68 -6.42 -21.93
CA THR A 474 20.43 -7.69 -21.89
C THR A 474 19.46 -8.86 -21.94
N ARG A 475 19.94 -10.03 -22.40
CA ARG A 475 19.14 -11.27 -22.41
C ARG A 475 18.67 -11.65 -21.00
N GLU A 476 19.51 -11.43 -19.99
CA GLU A 476 19.18 -11.65 -18.58
C GLU A 476 18.03 -10.76 -18.11
N LYS A 477 18.13 -9.46 -18.39
CA LYS A 477 17.10 -8.50 -18.00
C LYS A 477 15.77 -8.81 -18.69
N GLU A 478 15.79 -9.07 -20.00
CA GLU A 478 14.57 -9.40 -20.74
C GLU A 478 13.97 -10.75 -20.29
N ALA A 479 14.78 -11.78 -20.02
CA ALA A 479 14.29 -13.06 -19.51
C ALA A 479 13.63 -12.89 -18.13
N ALA A 480 14.28 -12.16 -17.22
CA ALA A 480 13.74 -11.86 -15.90
C ALA A 480 12.44 -11.03 -16.00
N GLU A 481 12.41 -10.00 -16.85
CA GLU A 481 11.25 -9.12 -17.01
C GLU A 481 10.09 -9.75 -17.78
N MET A 482 10.31 -10.76 -18.63
CA MET A 482 9.22 -11.41 -19.38
C MET A 482 8.70 -12.67 -18.68
N SER A 483 9.58 -13.59 -18.31
CA SER A 483 9.20 -14.91 -17.77
C SER A 483 9.49 -15.08 -16.28
N GLY A 484 10.23 -14.15 -15.66
CA GLY A 484 10.69 -14.28 -14.28
C GLY A 484 11.79 -15.35 -14.11
N LEU A 485 12.34 -15.87 -15.21
CA LEU A 485 13.40 -16.87 -15.21
C LEU A 485 14.77 -16.22 -15.32
N ASN A 486 15.77 -16.84 -14.70
CA ASN A 486 17.16 -16.53 -14.99
C ASN A 486 17.50 -17.03 -16.41
N TRP A 487 18.07 -16.16 -17.24
CA TRP A 487 18.39 -16.48 -18.64
C TRP A 487 19.35 -17.66 -18.78
N GLU A 488 20.36 -17.79 -17.94
CA GLU A 488 21.34 -18.88 -18.03
C GLU A 488 20.71 -20.22 -17.66
N GLU A 489 19.88 -20.24 -16.60
CA GLU A 489 19.14 -21.45 -16.21
C GLU A 489 18.21 -21.88 -17.35
N ALA A 490 17.49 -20.92 -17.94
CA ALA A 490 16.63 -21.17 -19.10
C ALA A 490 17.42 -21.67 -20.33
N ALA A 491 18.57 -21.07 -20.63
CA ALA A 491 19.43 -21.47 -21.74
C ALA A 491 20.00 -22.88 -21.56
N GLN A 492 20.41 -23.24 -20.34
CA GLN A 492 20.91 -24.58 -20.01
C GLN A 492 19.81 -25.63 -20.11
N ILE A 493 18.61 -25.33 -19.59
CA ILE A 493 17.46 -26.22 -19.69
C ILE A 493 17.06 -26.39 -21.16
N SER A 494 16.91 -25.29 -21.91
CA SER A 494 16.56 -25.31 -23.32
C SER A 494 17.59 -26.09 -24.16
N GLY A 495 18.89 -25.94 -23.87
CA GLY A 495 19.93 -26.73 -24.53
C GLY A 495 19.80 -28.24 -24.27
N ARG A 496 19.45 -28.65 -23.04
CA ARG A 496 19.19 -30.05 -22.69
C ARG A 496 17.91 -30.58 -23.33
N GLU A 497 16.85 -29.77 -23.31
CA GLU A 497 15.56 -30.09 -23.93
C GLU A 497 15.74 -30.29 -25.44
N GLU A 498 16.45 -29.39 -26.13
CA GLU A 498 16.68 -29.49 -27.57
C GLU A 498 17.58 -30.69 -27.93
N ALA A 499 18.59 -31.00 -27.12
CA ALA A 499 19.38 -32.24 -27.28
C ALA A 499 18.48 -33.48 -27.15
N THR A 500 17.65 -33.53 -26.10
CA THR A 500 16.68 -34.62 -25.88
C THR A 500 15.67 -34.72 -27.01
N ARG A 501 15.21 -33.57 -27.54
CA ARG A 501 14.24 -33.48 -28.63
C ARG A 501 14.81 -34.06 -29.93
N ARG A 502 16.09 -33.77 -30.21
CA ARG A 502 16.85 -34.36 -31.32
C ARG A 502 17.00 -35.87 -31.15
N ASP A 503 17.33 -36.33 -29.95
CA ASP A 503 17.47 -37.76 -29.65
C ASP A 503 16.14 -38.53 -29.79
N LEU A 504 15.03 -37.92 -29.36
CA LEU A 504 13.67 -38.46 -29.47
C LEU A 504 13.06 -38.29 -30.87
N LYS A 505 13.77 -37.67 -31.83
CA LYS A 505 13.29 -37.38 -33.20
C LYS A 505 11.94 -36.66 -33.23
N LEU A 506 11.67 -35.80 -32.26
CA LEU A 506 10.46 -34.97 -32.25
C LEU A 506 10.61 -33.90 -33.34
N ALA A 507 9.67 -33.84 -34.29
CA ALA A 507 9.73 -32.92 -35.43
C ALA A 507 9.90 -31.47 -34.95
N SER A 508 10.86 -30.71 -35.52
CA SER A 508 10.87 -29.25 -35.40
C SER A 508 9.61 -28.67 -36.02
N THR A 509 8.97 -27.73 -35.34
CA THR A 509 8.00 -26.84 -35.99
C THR A 509 8.70 -26.20 -37.19
N PRO A 510 8.14 -26.32 -38.41
CA PRO A 510 8.69 -25.62 -39.57
C PRO A 510 8.60 -24.10 -39.33
N ASP A 511 9.57 -23.35 -39.83
CA ASP A 511 9.49 -21.90 -39.96
C ASP A 511 8.19 -21.57 -40.70
N VAL A 512 7.21 -21.03 -39.97
CA VAL A 512 6.02 -20.46 -40.60
C VAL A 512 6.49 -19.10 -41.13
N PRO A 513 6.58 -18.90 -42.46
CA PRO A 513 6.94 -17.59 -43.00
C PRO A 513 5.92 -16.57 -42.51
N GLU A 514 6.41 -15.48 -41.89
CA GLU A 514 5.57 -14.35 -41.52
C GLU A 514 4.84 -13.85 -42.77
N LYS A 515 3.51 -13.96 -42.78
CA LYS A 515 2.72 -13.18 -43.72
C LYS A 515 2.96 -11.71 -43.38
N PRO A 516 3.28 -10.85 -44.37
CA PRO A 516 3.37 -9.42 -44.13
C PRO A 516 2.01 -8.94 -43.60
N ASP A 517 2.04 -8.16 -42.52
CA ASP A 517 0.86 -7.54 -41.94
C ASP A 517 0.13 -6.75 -43.03
N GLU A 518 -1.08 -7.19 -43.40
CA GLU A 518 -1.99 -6.37 -44.19
C GLU A 518 -2.38 -5.17 -43.30
N GLU A 519 -1.80 -4.02 -43.61
CA GLU A 519 -2.39 -2.73 -43.28
C GLU A 519 -3.80 -2.66 -43.88
N GLU A 520 -4.83 -2.75 -43.04
CA GLU A 520 -6.09 -2.05 -43.28
C GLU A 520 -6.52 -1.40 -41.97
N LEU A 521 -6.44 -0.06 -41.85
CA LEU A 521 -7.40 0.88 -42.42
C LEU A 521 -8.83 0.42 -42.13
N ASN A 522 -9.41 0.90 -41.03
CA ASN A 522 -10.79 1.39 -41.02
C ASN A 522 -11.04 2.21 -39.74
N VAL A 523 -11.19 3.52 -39.96
CA VAL A 523 -11.99 4.56 -39.26
C VAL A 523 -12.05 4.52 -37.74
#